data_AF-A0A967S9P6-F1
#
_entry.id   AF-A0A967S9P6-F1
#
_cell.length_a   1.000
_cell.length_b   1.000
_cell.length_c   1.000
_cell.angle_alpha   90.00
_cell.angle_beta   90.00
_cell.angle_gamma   90.00
#
_symmetry.space_group_name_H-M   'P 1'
#
loop_
_entity.id
_entity.type
_entity.pdbx_description
1 polymer ?
#
loop_
_entity_poly.entity_id
_entity_poly.type
_entity_poly.pdbx_seq_one_letter_code
_entity_poly.pdbx_strand_id
1 'polypeptide(L)'
;MNWFERASAVIPGGVNSPVRAFKAVGGDPPFVASGTGARVTTVDGRELIDFIASWGALIHGHAHPSVVGAVTVAAARGTSFGVPTTDEVELAELIVDMVPSVEVVRLVNSGTEA
;
A
#
# COMPACT_ATOMS: atom_id res chain seq x y z
N MET A 1 18.52 12.38 -16.73
CA MET A 1 17.05 12.34 -16.66
C MET A 1 16.66 11.84 -15.28
N ASN A 2 15.95 12.64 -14.50
CA ASN A 2 15.49 12.25 -13.16
C ASN A 2 14.31 11.26 -13.25
N TRP A 3 13.91 10.63 -12.14
CA TRP A 3 12.83 9.63 -12.16
C TRP A 3 11.46 10.22 -12.53
N PHE A 4 11.18 11.46 -12.16
CA PHE A 4 9.92 12.13 -12.46
C PHE A 4 9.78 12.47 -13.95
N GLU A 5 10.86 12.88 -14.61
CA GLU A 5 10.92 13.08 -16.06
C GLU A 5 10.65 11.77 -16.81
N ARG A 6 11.27 10.66 -16.37
CA ARG A 6 11.03 9.33 -16.94
C ARG A 6 9.57 8.91 -16.76
N ALA A 7 9.01 9.11 -15.57
CA ALA A 7 7.61 8.77 -15.29
C ALA A 7 6.65 9.64 -16.11
N SER A 8 6.91 10.94 -16.23
CA SER A 8 6.07 11.88 -16.99
C SER A 8 6.01 11.55 -18.49
N ALA A 9 7.02 10.86 -19.02
CA ALA A 9 7.02 10.39 -20.40
C ALA A 9 6.05 9.22 -20.66
N VAL A 10 5.63 8.48 -19.63
CA VAL A 10 4.85 7.23 -19.77
C VAL A 10 3.61 7.14 -18.88
N ILE A 11 3.45 8.02 -17.90
CA ILE A 11 2.30 8.06 -16.98
C ILE A 11 1.72 9.48 -17.00
N PRO A 12 0.39 9.66 -17.16
CA PRO A 12 -0.24 10.98 -17.13
C PRO A 12 0.12 11.76 -15.86
N GLY A 13 0.76 12.92 -16.02
CA GLY A 13 1.24 13.72 -14.88
C GLY A 13 2.34 13.06 -14.05
N GLY A 14 2.99 12.01 -14.56
CA GLY A 14 4.07 11.28 -13.90
C GLY A 14 3.65 10.39 -12.75
N VAL A 15 2.35 10.20 -12.50
CA VAL A 15 1.84 9.50 -11.30
C VAL A 15 0.56 8.69 -11.54
N ASN A 16 0.38 7.59 -10.80
CA ASN A 16 -0.84 6.76 -10.83
C ASN A 16 -1.96 7.24 -9.88
N SER A 17 -1.71 8.28 -9.10
CA SER A 17 -2.72 8.93 -8.25
C SER A 17 -2.41 10.43 -8.18
N PRO A 18 -3.35 11.34 -8.51
CA PRO A 18 -3.05 12.76 -8.73
C PRO A 18 -2.33 13.47 -7.57
N VAL A 19 -2.66 13.11 -6.32
CA VAL A 19 -2.06 13.71 -5.12
C VAL A 19 -0.55 13.49 -5.05
N ARG A 20 -0.03 12.41 -5.67
CA ARG A 20 1.40 12.08 -5.69
C ARG A 20 2.21 13.02 -6.58
N ALA A 21 1.59 13.85 -7.42
CA ALA A 21 2.29 14.78 -8.31
C ALA A 21 2.74 16.08 -7.60
N PHE A 22 2.43 16.25 -6.32
CA PHE A 22 2.85 17.40 -5.49
C PHE A 22 2.44 18.79 -6.03
N LYS A 23 1.50 18.86 -6.99
CA LYS A 23 1.03 20.11 -7.60
C LYS A 23 0.54 21.15 -6.59
N ALA A 24 0.02 20.72 -5.44
CA ALA A 24 -0.48 21.61 -4.39
C ALA A 24 0.63 22.26 -3.54
N VAL A 25 1.82 21.66 -3.49
CA VAL A 25 2.94 22.10 -2.65
C VAL A 25 4.16 22.55 -3.46
N GLY A 26 4.18 22.27 -4.77
CA GLY A 26 5.29 22.58 -5.67
C GLY A 26 6.46 21.60 -5.56
N GLY A 27 7.36 21.70 -6.54
CA GLY A 27 8.52 20.81 -6.66
C GLY A 27 8.21 19.44 -7.25
N ASP A 28 9.27 18.65 -7.43
CA ASP A 28 9.16 17.26 -7.90
C ASP A 28 8.86 16.33 -6.71
N PRO A 29 7.98 15.34 -6.86
CA PRO A 29 7.69 14.41 -5.79
C PRO A 29 8.90 13.51 -5.48
N PRO A 30 9.14 13.16 -4.20
CA PRO A 30 10.20 12.23 -3.84
C PRO A 30 9.86 10.82 -4.33
N PHE A 31 10.83 10.16 -4.97
CA PHE A 31 10.74 8.74 -5.28
C PHE A 31 11.32 7.95 -4.11
N VAL A 32 10.54 7.03 -3.55
CA VAL A 32 10.92 6.19 -2.41
C VAL A 32 11.60 4.90 -2.89
N ALA A 33 12.72 4.55 -2.29
CA ALA A 33 13.45 3.30 -2.56
C ALA A 33 13.07 2.18 -1.58
N SER A 34 12.90 2.51 -0.30
CA SER A 34 12.57 1.55 0.76
C SER A 34 11.89 2.23 1.95
N GLY A 35 11.30 1.42 2.83
CA GLY A 35 10.78 1.89 4.11
C GLY A 35 10.92 0.82 5.19
N THR A 36 11.09 1.24 6.44
CA THR A 36 11.09 0.35 7.62
C THR A 36 10.57 1.11 8.83
N GLY A 37 9.57 0.54 9.52
CA GLY A 37 8.91 1.20 10.63
C GLY A 37 8.31 2.54 10.19
N ALA A 38 8.57 3.61 10.95
CA ALA A 38 8.07 4.95 10.65
C ALA A 38 8.96 5.76 9.68
N ARG A 39 9.87 5.11 8.93
CA ARG A 39 10.84 5.79 8.06
C ARG A 39 10.76 5.30 6.63
N VAL A 40 11.03 6.23 5.71
CA VAL A 40 11.25 5.94 4.28
C VAL A 40 12.61 6.47 3.86
N THR A 41 13.27 5.76 2.95
CA THR A 41 14.50 6.17 2.29
C THR A 41 14.19 6.48 0.83
N THR A 42 14.49 7.69 0.40
CA THR A 42 14.31 8.11 -1.00
C THR A 42 15.44 7.56 -1.89
N VAL A 43 15.22 7.56 -3.20
CA VAL A 43 16.20 7.08 -4.19
C VAL A 43 17.49 7.91 -4.25
N ASP A 44 17.46 9.15 -3.76
CA ASP A 44 18.61 10.04 -3.57
C ASP A 44 19.24 9.90 -2.16
N GLY A 45 18.81 8.91 -1.37
CA GLY A 45 19.43 8.53 -0.10
C GLY A 45 18.98 9.34 1.11
N ARG A 46 17.91 10.16 1.01
CA ARG A 46 17.38 10.88 2.17
C ARG A 46 16.47 9.98 2.99
N GLU A 47 16.69 9.97 4.30
CA GLU A 47 15.79 9.32 5.25
C GLU A 47 14.79 10.33 5.80
N LEU A 48 13.50 9.98 5.72
CA LEU A 48 12.40 10.82 6.17
C LEU A 48 11.56 10.07 7.20
N ILE A 49 11.04 10.78 8.21
CA ILE A 49 9.97 10.25 9.06
C ILE A 49 8.67 10.33 8.25
N ASP A 50 7.97 9.21 8.13
CA ASP A 50 6.79 9.10 7.28
C ASP A 50 5.49 9.32 8.06
N PHE A 51 4.86 10.46 7.80
CA PHE A 51 3.50 10.78 8.27
C PHE A 51 2.43 10.57 7.19
N ILE A 52 2.80 10.18 5.97
CA ILE A 52 1.86 9.82 4.90
C ILE A 52 1.36 8.39 5.11
N ALA A 53 2.25 7.46 5.49
CA ALA A 53 1.92 6.07 5.85
C ALA A 53 1.01 5.37 4.82
N SER A 54 1.29 5.58 3.53
CA SER A 54 0.47 5.15 2.40
C SER A 54 -1.01 5.52 2.53
N TRP A 55 -1.28 6.76 2.94
CA TRP A 55 -2.62 7.32 3.12
C TRP A 55 -3.48 6.54 4.14
N GLY A 56 -2.84 5.89 5.11
CA GLY A 56 -3.48 5.24 6.25
C GLY A 56 -3.29 3.73 6.33
N ALA A 57 -2.93 3.06 5.22
CA ALA A 57 -2.81 1.60 5.19
C ALA A 57 -1.68 1.05 6.10
N LEU A 58 -0.64 1.85 6.37
CA LEU A 58 0.55 1.41 7.10
C LEU A 58 0.50 1.78 8.58
N ILE A 59 -0.56 1.35 9.29
CA ILE A 59 -0.74 1.67 10.72
C ILE A 59 0.39 1.13 11.62
N HIS A 60 1.05 0.04 11.21
CA HIS A 60 2.21 -0.55 11.90
C HIS A 60 3.56 -0.14 11.27
N GLY A 61 3.55 0.85 10.38
CA GLY A 61 4.72 1.27 9.61
C GLY A 61 5.08 0.33 8.46
N HIS A 62 6.16 0.68 7.77
CA HIS A 62 6.67 -0.05 6.61
C HIS A 62 7.36 -1.35 7.02
N ALA A 63 7.16 -2.40 6.21
CA ALA A 63 7.86 -3.68 6.33
C ALA A 63 7.79 -4.31 7.74
N HIS A 64 6.64 -4.24 8.40
CA HIS A 64 6.44 -4.87 9.70
C HIS A 64 6.74 -6.38 9.62
N PRO A 65 7.63 -6.94 10.46
CA PRO A 65 8.15 -8.31 10.30
C PRO A 65 7.07 -9.38 10.18
N SER A 66 6.02 -9.31 11.00
CA SER A 66 4.92 -10.29 10.96
C SER A 66 4.11 -10.22 9.65
N VAL A 67 3.90 -9.02 9.11
CA VAL A 67 3.16 -8.82 7.86
C VAL A 67 4.00 -9.32 6.67
N VAL A 68 5.28 -8.95 6.63
CA VAL A 68 6.21 -9.42 5.60
C VAL A 68 6.33 -10.95 5.63
N GLY A 69 6.42 -11.54 6.82
CA GLY A 69 6.45 -13.00 7.00
C GLY A 69 5.20 -13.68 6.45
N ALA A 70 4.01 -13.20 6.83
CA ALA A 70 2.73 -13.75 6.35
C ALA A 70 2.59 -13.64 4.82
N VAL A 71 2.92 -12.48 4.24
CA VAL A 71 2.89 -12.28 2.78
C VAL A 71 3.88 -13.20 2.07
N THR A 72 5.08 -13.39 2.63
CA THR A 72 6.10 -14.28 2.04
C THR A 72 5.63 -15.73 2.02
N VAL A 73 5.04 -16.21 3.12
CA VAL A 73 4.47 -17.57 3.21
C VAL A 73 3.30 -17.74 2.24
N ALA A 74 2.39 -16.77 2.17
CA ALA A 74 1.26 -16.81 1.23
C ALA A 74 1.74 -16.85 -0.22
N ALA A 75 2.66 -15.94 -0.59
CA ALA A 75 3.19 -15.85 -1.95
C ALA A 75 3.89 -17.14 -2.40
N ALA A 76 4.59 -17.84 -1.50
CA ALA A 76 5.23 -19.13 -1.80
C ALA A 76 4.23 -20.24 -2.18
N ARG A 77 2.96 -20.12 -1.79
CA ARG A 77 1.87 -21.07 -2.13
C ARG A 77 1.08 -20.65 -3.37
N GLY A 78 1.31 -19.46 -3.90
CA GLY A 78 0.52 -18.82 -4.97
C GLY A 78 -0.33 -17.66 -4.43
N THR A 79 -0.47 -16.60 -5.23
CA THR A 79 -1.12 -15.33 -4.80
C THR A 79 -2.56 -15.18 -5.28
N SER A 80 -3.06 -16.07 -6.14
CA SER A 80 -4.43 -16.03 -6.66
C SER A 80 -4.82 -17.39 -7.24
N PHE A 81 -6.06 -17.83 -6.97
CA PHE A 81 -6.53 -19.18 -7.33
C PHE A 81 -7.85 -19.21 -8.12
N GLY A 82 -8.61 -18.11 -8.17
CA GLY A 82 -9.92 -18.07 -8.85
C GLY A 82 -11.01 -18.96 -8.22
N VAL A 83 -10.73 -19.53 -7.06
CA VAL A 83 -11.62 -20.38 -6.24
C VAL A 83 -11.44 -20.01 -4.76
N PRO A 84 -12.39 -20.36 -3.88
CA PRO A 84 -12.33 -19.97 -2.46
C PRO A 84 -11.11 -20.53 -1.71
N THR A 85 -10.62 -19.76 -0.74
CA THR A 85 -9.56 -20.13 0.21
C THR A 85 -10.04 -20.05 1.66
N THR A 86 -9.37 -20.74 2.58
CA THR A 86 -9.65 -20.64 4.03
C THR A 86 -9.37 -19.25 4.57
N ASP A 87 -8.31 -18.60 4.06
CA ASP A 87 -7.86 -17.27 4.48
C ASP A 87 -8.94 -16.19 4.24
N GLU A 88 -9.80 -16.36 3.21
CA GLU A 88 -10.95 -15.48 2.97
C GLU A 88 -12.01 -15.56 4.07
N VAL A 89 -12.26 -16.76 4.62
CA VAL A 89 -13.25 -16.98 5.69
C VAL A 89 -12.73 -16.40 7.00
N GLU A 90 -11.47 -16.71 7.35
CA GLU A 90 -10.84 -16.21 8.59
C GLU A 90 -10.81 -14.67 8.64
N LEU A 91 -10.51 -14.01 7.50
CA LEU A 91 -10.55 -12.56 7.42
C LEU A 91 -11.97 -12.00 7.53
N ALA A 92 -12.96 -12.64 6.91
CA ALA A 92 -14.35 -12.19 6.97
C ALA A 92 -14.90 -12.29 8.41
N GLU A 93 -14.63 -13.39 9.12
CA GLU A 93 -15.00 -13.58 10.52
C GLU A 93 -14.37 -12.51 11.42
N LEU A 94 -13.08 -12.22 11.23
CA LEU A 94 -12.39 -11.18 11.99
C LEU A 94 -13.02 -9.79 11.76
N ILE A 95 -13.41 -9.46 10.54
CA ILE A 95 -14.06 -8.17 10.24
C ILE A 95 -15.43 -8.07 10.93
N VAL A 96 -16.24 -9.12 10.86
CA VAL A 96 -17.56 -9.19 11.51
C VAL A 96 -17.43 -9.04 13.03
N ASP A 97 -16.43 -9.68 13.64
CA ASP A 97 -16.17 -9.57 15.08
C ASP A 97 -15.71 -8.15 15.49
N MET A 98 -14.83 -7.53 14.69
CA MET A 98 -14.25 -6.22 15.00
C MET A 98 -15.17 -5.03 14.72
N VAL A 99 -16.15 -5.15 13.82
CA VAL A 99 -17.02 -4.05 13.37
C VAL A 99 -18.49 -4.37 13.67
N PRO A 100 -19.05 -3.90 14.81
CA PRO A 100 -20.34 -4.37 15.33
C PRO A 100 -21.56 -4.24 14.41
N SER A 101 -21.50 -3.36 13.40
CA SER A 101 -22.59 -3.16 12.44
C SER A 101 -22.53 -4.10 11.23
N VAL A 102 -21.46 -4.88 11.08
CA VAL A 102 -21.24 -5.75 9.92
C VAL A 102 -21.59 -7.18 10.32
N GLU A 103 -22.73 -7.68 9.83
CA GLU A 103 -23.15 -9.06 10.06
C GLU A 103 -22.62 -10.04 9.00
N VAL A 104 -22.44 -9.56 7.76
CA VAL A 104 -21.90 -10.29 6.61
C VAL A 104 -21.05 -9.33 5.78
N VAL A 105 -19.92 -9.79 5.24
CA VAL A 105 -18.98 -8.96 4.46
C VAL A 105 -18.67 -9.59 3.09
N ARG A 106 -18.35 -8.73 2.12
CA ARG A 106 -17.77 -9.10 0.83
C ARG A 106 -16.48 -8.32 0.62
N LEU A 107 -15.39 -9.03 0.31
CA LEU A 107 -14.11 -8.41 0.00
C LEU A 107 -14.07 -7.93 -1.46
N VAL A 108 -13.49 -6.75 -1.67
CA VAL A 108 -13.24 -6.11 -2.98
C VAL A 108 -11.84 -5.46 -2.96
N ASN A 109 -11.39 -4.90 -4.07
CA ASN A 109 -9.98 -4.52 -4.25
C ASN A 109 -9.67 -3.06 -3.93
N SER A 110 -10.69 -2.22 -3.74
CA SER A 110 -10.50 -0.81 -3.37
C SER A 110 -11.70 -0.22 -2.64
N GLY A 111 -11.49 0.88 -1.92
CA GLY A 111 -12.58 1.66 -1.33
C GLY A 111 -13.48 2.37 -2.36
N THR A 112 -13.12 2.37 -3.65
CA THR A 112 -14.00 2.85 -4.73
C THR A 112 -14.93 1.75 -5.24
N GLU A 113 -14.52 0.47 -5.11
CA GLU A 113 -15.37 -0.68 -5.46
C GLU A 113 -16.34 -1.05 -4.33
N ALA A 114 -15.96 -0.77 -3.07
CA ALA A 114 -16.76 -1.01 -1.87
C ALA A 114 -17.95 -0.05 -1.77
#